data_AF-E9I3R2-F1
#
_entry.id   AF-E9I3R2-F1
#
_cell.length_a   1.000
_cell.length_b   1.000
_cell.length_c   1.000
_cell.angle_alpha   90.00
_cell.angle_beta   90.00
_cell.angle_gamma   90.00
#
_symmetry.space_group_name_H-M   'P 1'
#
loop_
_entity.id
_entity.type
_entity.pdbx_description
1 polymer ?
#
loop_
_entity_poly.entity_id
_entity_poly.type
_entity_poly.pdbx_seq_one_letter_code
_entity_poly.pdbx_strand_id
1 'polypeptide(L)'
;MTTTARFVPESKLPEVGTTIFSVMSALAADKKAVNLGQGFPDFSCDPALPTMVTQAMADNYNQYPPMPGMPQLREQIAAKIKSIYGHAYDVNTEITVTAGATQGILTVLLACVHAGDEVIVIEPAYD
;
A
#
# COMPACT_ATOMS: atom_id res chain seq x y z
N MET A 1 -8.34 -9.41 46.52
CA MET A 1 -8.54 -9.54 45.06
C MET A 1 -8.12 -8.23 44.42
N THR A 2 -6.90 -8.14 43.91
CA THR A 2 -6.36 -6.95 43.26
C THR A 2 -6.75 -7.00 41.79
N THR A 3 -7.72 -6.18 41.40
CA THR A 3 -8.08 -5.97 40.00
C THR A 3 -6.91 -5.29 39.30
N THR A 4 -6.16 -6.04 38.47
CA THR A 4 -5.17 -5.45 37.58
C THR A 4 -5.91 -4.56 36.58
N ALA A 5 -5.77 -3.24 36.72
CA ALA A 5 -6.29 -2.29 35.75
C ALA A 5 -5.70 -2.62 34.36
N ARG A 6 -6.57 -2.75 33.36
CA ARG A 6 -6.17 -3.04 31.98
C ARG A 6 -5.38 -1.85 31.45
N PHE A 7 -4.12 -2.07 31.06
CA PHE A 7 -3.32 -1.05 30.40
C PHE A 7 -3.94 -0.71 29.04
N VAL A 8 -4.27 0.57 28.85
CA VAL A 8 -4.71 1.11 27.57
C VAL A 8 -3.70 2.20 27.21
N PRO A 9 -2.87 2.01 26.17
CA PRO A 9 -1.92 3.03 25.75
C PRO A 9 -2.66 4.25 25.21
N GLU A 10 -2.09 5.43 25.42
CA GLU A 10 -2.56 6.65 24.77
C GLU A 10 -2.27 6.55 23.27
N SER A 11 -3.31 6.61 22.45
CA SER A 11 -3.20 6.46 21.00
C SER A 11 -2.79 7.79 20.37
N LYS A 12 -1.88 7.73 19.38
CA LYS A 12 -1.66 8.86 18.44
C LYS A 12 -2.84 9.09 17.49
N LEU A 13 -3.79 8.16 17.46
CA LEU A 13 -4.95 8.11 16.57
C LEU A 13 -6.21 7.78 17.39
N PRO A 14 -6.62 8.63 18.36
CA PRO A 14 -7.71 8.30 19.29
C PRO A 14 -9.09 8.27 18.61
N GLU A 15 -9.24 8.92 17.45
CA GLU A 15 -10.52 9.06 16.74
C GLU A 15 -10.63 8.17 15.50
N VAL A 16 -9.59 7.38 15.18
CA VAL A 16 -9.64 6.47 14.02
C VAL A 16 -10.48 5.24 14.36
N GLY A 17 -11.57 5.05 13.62
CA GLY A 17 -12.51 3.94 13.75
C GLY A 17 -12.50 2.99 12.56
N THR A 18 -13.52 2.15 12.48
CA THR A 18 -13.76 1.30 11.30
C THR A 18 -14.14 2.17 10.09
N THR A 19 -13.56 1.88 8.93
CA THR A 19 -13.88 2.62 7.69
C THR A 19 -15.22 2.19 7.10
N ILE A 20 -15.85 3.09 6.34
CA ILE A 20 -17.13 2.79 5.68
C ILE A 20 -17.03 1.62 4.71
N PHE A 21 -15.87 1.43 4.07
CA PHE A 21 -15.64 0.30 3.15
C PHE A 21 -15.76 -1.06 3.84
N SER A 22 -15.24 -1.20 5.06
CA SER A 22 -15.35 -2.44 5.84
C SER A 22 -16.81 -2.72 6.21
N VAL A 23 -17.54 -1.68 6.66
CA VAL A 23 -18.96 -1.80 7.02
C VAL A 23 -19.81 -2.19 5.81
N MET A 24 -19.64 -1.47 4.69
CA MET A 24 -20.44 -1.70 3.48
C MET A 24 -20.13 -3.04 2.83
N SER A 25 -18.87 -3.47 2.81
CA SER A 25 -18.50 -4.78 2.27
C SER A 25 -19.10 -5.93 3.09
N ALA A 26 -19.05 -5.82 4.44
CA ALA A 26 -19.66 -6.80 5.32
C ALA A 26 -21.19 -6.85 5.15
N LEU A 27 -21.83 -5.68 5.02
CA LEU A 27 -23.27 -5.59 4.81
C LEU A 27 -23.68 -6.19 3.45
N ALA A 28 -22.93 -5.92 2.39
CA ALA A 28 -23.20 -6.50 1.07
C ALA A 28 -23.12 -8.03 1.10
N ALA A 29 -22.12 -8.59 1.81
CA ALA A 29 -21.99 -10.03 2.01
C ALA A 29 -23.18 -10.62 2.81
N ASP A 30 -23.55 -10.00 3.93
CA ASP A 30 -24.70 -10.41 4.77
C ASP A 30 -26.02 -10.41 3.98
N LYS A 31 -26.23 -9.37 3.16
CA LYS A 31 -27.44 -9.23 2.34
C LYS A 31 -27.39 -9.95 1.00
N LYS A 32 -26.26 -10.60 0.65
CA LYS A 32 -26.01 -11.18 -0.68
C LYS A 32 -26.27 -10.17 -1.82
N ALA A 33 -25.92 -8.91 -1.58
CA ALA A 33 -26.07 -7.84 -2.55
C ALA A 33 -24.90 -7.87 -3.55
N VAL A 34 -25.13 -7.34 -4.76
CA VAL A 34 -24.03 -7.01 -5.67
C VAL A 34 -23.24 -5.86 -5.05
N ASN A 35 -21.95 -6.06 -4.82
CA ASN A 35 -21.11 -5.06 -4.17
C ASN A 35 -20.40 -4.18 -5.22
N LEU A 36 -21.00 -3.03 -5.53
CA LEU A 36 -20.38 -2.01 -6.38
C LEU A 36 -19.55 -0.97 -5.59
N GLY A 37 -19.42 -1.15 -4.27
CA GLY A 37 -18.65 -0.24 -3.39
C GLY A 37 -17.22 -0.70 -3.13
N GLN A 38 -16.84 -1.92 -3.53
CA GLN A 38 -15.47 -2.41 -3.37
C GLN A 38 -14.54 -1.79 -4.41
N GLY A 39 -13.39 -1.26 -3.96
CA GLY A 39 -12.39 -0.61 -4.82
C GLY A 39 -11.38 -1.55 -5.46
N PHE A 40 -11.67 -2.86 -5.56
CA PHE A 40 -10.78 -3.85 -6.17
C PHE A 40 -11.49 -4.69 -7.24
N PRO A 41 -10.77 -5.16 -8.27
CA PRO A 41 -11.35 -6.00 -9.33
C PRO A 41 -11.94 -7.31 -8.80
N ASP A 42 -13.07 -7.73 -9.37
CA ASP A 42 -13.70 -9.04 -9.13
C ASP A 42 -13.31 -10.10 -10.18
N PHE A 43 -12.34 -9.79 -11.04
CA PHE A 43 -11.77 -10.67 -12.05
C PHE A 43 -10.28 -10.94 -11.79
N SER A 44 -9.77 -12.05 -12.34
CA SER A 44 -8.37 -12.44 -12.20
C SER A 44 -7.43 -11.55 -13.00
N CYS A 45 -6.20 -11.39 -12.50
CA CYS A 45 -5.11 -10.81 -13.29
C CYS A 45 -4.68 -11.72 -14.45
N ASP A 46 -3.81 -11.20 -15.33
CA ASP A 46 -3.19 -12.00 -16.39
C ASP A 46 -2.50 -13.24 -15.78
N PRO A 47 -2.83 -14.46 -16.26
CA PRO A 47 -2.29 -15.70 -15.70
C PRO A 47 -0.76 -15.81 -15.78
N ALA A 48 -0.09 -15.05 -16.65
CA ALA A 48 1.37 -15.01 -16.69
C ALA A 48 1.96 -14.55 -15.34
N LEU A 49 1.31 -13.62 -14.65
CA LEU A 49 1.81 -13.08 -13.39
C LEU A 49 1.90 -14.14 -12.26
N PRO A 50 0.83 -14.85 -11.87
CA PRO A 50 0.92 -15.90 -10.86
C PRO A 50 1.84 -17.04 -11.27
N THR A 51 1.93 -17.37 -12.57
CA THR A 51 2.90 -18.36 -13.07
C THR A 51 4.34 -17.91 -12.80
N MET A 52 4.70 -16.66 -13.11
CA MET A 52 6.04 -16.13 -12.89
C MET A 52 6.38 -16.00 -11.40
N VAL A 53 5.42 -15.59 -10.57
CA VAL A 53 5.60 -15.54 -9.10
C VAL A 53 5.85 -16.93 -8.54
N THR A 54 5.07 -17.93 -9.00
CA THR A 54 5.25 -19.33 -8.59
C THR A 54 6.65 -19.86 -8.96
N GLN A 55 7.09 -19.57 -10.19
CA GLN A 55 8.42 -19.94 -10.65
C GLN A 55 9.52 -19.26 -9.82
N ALA A 56 9.41 -17.95 -9.54
CA ALA A 56 10.39 -17.24 -8.72
C ALA A 56 10.50 -17.81 -7.30
N MET A 57 9.38 -18.20 -6.69
CA MET A 57 9.39 -18.87 -5.38
C MET A 57 10.11 -20.23 -5.44
N ALA A 58 9.87 -21.02 -6.50
CA ALA A 58 10.53 -22.31 -6.73
C ALA A 58 12.04 -22.16 -6.98
N ASP A 59 12.44 -21.09 -7.68
CA ASP A 59 13.84 -20.73 -7.94
C ASP A 59 14.53 -20.07 -6.73
N ASN A 60 13.89 -20.12 -5.56
CA ASN A 60 14.41 -19.65 -4.27
C ASN A 60 14.63 -18.13 -4.15
N TYR A 61 13.86 -17.31 -4.90
CA TYR A 61 13.80 -15.85 -4.72
C TYR A 61 12.96 -15.47 -3.48
N ASN A 62 13.27 -16.06 -2.33
CA ASN A 62 12.51 -15.95 -1.08
C ASN A 62 13.27 -15.19 0.03
N GLN A 63 14.48 -14.73 -0.25
CA GLN A 63 15.30 -13.97 0.70
C GLN A 63 14.99 -12.47 0.63
N TYR A 64 15.49 -11.73 1.62
CA TYR A 64 15.31 -10.28 1.63
C TYR A 64 15.78 -9.64 0.32
N PRO A 65 14.93 -8.82 -0.32
CA PRO A 65 15.39 -8.00 -1.43
C PRO A 65 16.32 -6.89 -0.90
N PRO A 66 17.10 -6.24 -1.77
CA PRO A 66 17.77 -4.99 -1.42
C PRO A 66 16.77 -3.98 -0.88
N MET A 67 17.19 -3.17 0.10
CA MET A 67 16.33 -2.19 0.79
C MET A 67 15.51 -1.28 -0.15
N PRO A 68 16.08 -0.64 -1.20
CA PRO A 68 15.30 0.19 -2.12
C PRO A 68 14.43 -0.62 -3.11
N GLY A 69 14.53 -1.95 -3.11
CA GLY A 69 13.87 -2.85 -4.04
C GLY A 69 14.82 -3.52 -5.03
N MET A 70 14.33 -4.60 -5.65
CA MET A 70 15.08 -5.37 -6.65
C MET A 70 15.54 -4.49 -7.82
N PRO A 71 16.82 -4.53 -8.23
CA PRO A 71 17.34 -3.70 -9.31
C PRO A 71 16.54 -3.81 -10.61
N GLN A 72 16.21 -5.05 -11.01
CA GLN A 72 15.46 -5.31 -12.24
C GLN A 72 14.07 -4.67 -12.21
N LEU A 73 13.41 -4.63 -11.04
CA LEU A 73 12.12 -3.98 -10.90
C LEU A 73 12.25 -2.45 -11.02
N ARG A 74 13.26 -1.86 -10.37
CA ARG A 74 13.51 -0.41 -10.44
C ARG A 74 13.82 0.05 -11.87
N GLU A 75 14.61 -0.72 -12.61
CA GLU A 75 14.91 -0.46 -14.03
C GLU A 75 13.63 -0.46 -14.89
N GLN A 76 12.75 -1.46 -14.70
CA GLN A 76 11.48 -1.51 -15.43
C GLN A 76 10.54 -0.37 -15.07
N ILE A 77 10.52 0.06 -13.80
CA ILE A 77 9.75 1.24 -13.36
C ILE A 77 10.27 2.50 -14.07
N ALA A 78 11.59 2.74 -14.05
CA ALA A 78 12.20 3.89 -14.73
C ALA A 78 11.89 3.90 -16.24
N ALA A 79 12.02 2.76 -16.91
CA ALA A 79 11.72 2.61 -18.32
C ALA A 79 10.24 2.91 -18.63
N LYS A 80 9.31 2.40 -17.80
CA LYS A 80 7.88 2.66 -17.93
C LYS A 80 7.56 4.15 -17.78
N ILE A 81 8.09 4.81 -16.74
CA ILE A 81 7.87 6.24 -16.53
C ILE A 81 8.40 7.04 -17.71
N LYS A 82 9.62 6.76 -18.18
CA LYS A 82 10.18 7.42 -19.36
C LYS A 82 9.31 7.24 -20.60
N SER A 83 8.77 6.04 -20.81
CA SER A 83 7.89 5.78 -21.95
C SER A 83 6.56 6.53 -21.89
N ILE A 84 5.96 6.68 -20.70
CA ILE A 84 4.63 7.27 -20.54
C ILE A 84 4.73 8.81 -20.43
N TYR A 85 5.73 9.30 -19.70
CA TYR A 85 5.83 10.71 -19.29
C TYR A 85 7.07 11.42 -19.85
N GLY A 86 7.95 10.72 -20.57
CA GLY A 86 9.16 11.31 -21.17
C GLY A 86 10.31 11.61 -20.19
N HIS A 87 10.11 11.41 -18.90
CA HIS A 87 11.11 11.72 -17.87
C HIS A 87 11.91 10.49 -17.44
N ALA A 88 13.22 10.65 -17.23
CA ALA A 88 14.12 9.57 -16.84
C ALA A 88 14.61 9.78 -15.40
N TYR A 89 14.23 8.88 -14.50
CA TYR A 89 14.70 8.85 -13.12
C TYR A 89 15.95 7.97 -12.97
N ASP A 90 16.87 8.36 -12.09
CA ASP A 90 18.00 7.55 -11.65
C ASP A 90 17.48 6.39 -10.79
N VAL A 91 17.68 5.17 -11.29
CA VAL A 91 17.19 3.94 -10.65
C VAL A 91 17.76 3.74 -9.25
N ASN A 92 18.95 4.26 -8.95
CA ASN A 92 19.68 4.03 -7.70
C ASN A 92 19.32 5.03 -6.60
N THR A 93 18.85 6.23 -6.96
CA THR A 93 18.64 7.33 -6.01
C THR A 93 17.21 7.87 -6.01
N GLU A 94 16.43 7.65 -7.07
CA GLU A 94 15.11 8.29 -7.25
C GLU A 94 13.95 7.27 -7.28
N ILE A 95 14.22 5.97 -7.15
CA ILE A 95 13.19 4.92 -7.13
C ILE A 95 13.36 4.02 -5.91
N THR A 96 12.32 4.00 -5.07
CA THR A 96 12.20 3.08 -3.92
C THR A 96 10.91 2.28 -4.05
N VAL A 97 11.01 0.94 -4.02
CA VAL A 97 9.87 0.04 -4.04
C VAL A 97 9.29 -0.11 -2.63
N THR A 98 7.97 -0.01 -2.52
CA THR A 98 7.24 -0.10 -1.25
C THR A 98 6.25 -1.28 -1.27
N ALA A 99 5.82 -1.72 -0.09
CA ALA A 99 4.75 -2.70 0.10
C ALA A 99 3.38 -2.08 -0.23
N GLY A 100 3.17 -1.79 -1.52
CA GLY A 100 1.99 -1.09 -2.02
C GLY A 100 2.07 0.43 -1.86
N ALA A 101 1.09 1.12 -2.46
CA ALA A 101 1.00 2.57 -2.47
C ALA A 101 0.73 3.15 -1.06
N THR A 102 -0.06 2.46 -0.23
CA THR A 102 -0.36 2.87 1.15
C THR A 102 0.91 3.04 1.98
N GLN A 103 1.86 2.11 1.89
CA GLN A 103 3.14 2.26 2.58
C GLN A 103 3.98 3.38 1.96
N GLY A 104 3.91 3.59 0.64
CA GLY A 104 4.56 4.73 -0.01
C GLY A 104 4.08 6.08 0.53
N ILE A 105 2.76 6.28 0.63
CA ILE A 105 2.16 7.50 1.21
C ILE A 105 2.63 7.69 2.65
N LEU A 106 2.53 6.65 3.48
CA LEU A 106 2.94 6.71 4.88
C LEU A 106 4.42 7.05 5.03
N THR A 107 5.29 6.42 4.23
CA THR A 107 6.74 6.66 4.28
C THR A 107 7.09 8.10 3.93
N VAL A 108 6.48 8.68 2.89
CA VAL A 108 6.72 10.08 2.53
C VAL A 108 6.26 11.02 3.64
N LEU A 109 5.06 10.81 4.19
CA LEU A 109 4.53 11.64 5.27
C LEU A 109 5.44 11.59 6.52
N LEU A 110 5.84 10.39 6.93
CA LEU A 110 6.72 10.23 8.11
C LEU A 110 8.15 10.74 7.89
N ALA A 111 8.63 10.78 6.64
CA ALA A 111 9.97 11.25 6.31
C ALA A 111 10.05 12.77 6.13
N CYS A 112 8.97 13.39 5.65
CA CYS A 112 9.00 14.79 5.22
C CYS A 112 8.22 15.75 6.13
N VAL A 113 7.23 15.28 6.90
CA VAL A 113 6.33 16.13 7.69
C VAL A 113 6.74 16.10 9.16
N HIS A 114 6.92 17.28 9.75
CA HIS A 114 7.27 17.47 11.17
C HIS A 114 6.08 17.98 11.99
N ALA A 115 6.24 17.96 13.31
CA ALA A 115 5.22 18.51 14.21
C ALA A 115 5.07 20.03 13.98
N GLY A 116 3.85 20.47 13.67
CA GLY A 116 3.53 21.86 13.36
C GLY A 116 3.51 22.19 11.86
N ASP A 117 3.95 21.27 10.99
CA ASP A 117 3.80 21.43 9.55
C ASP A 117 2.33 21.29 9.12
N GLU A 118 1.93 22.06 8.11
CA GLU A 118 0.62 21.96 7.48
C GLU A 118 0.70 21.14 6.18
N VAL A 119 -0.25 20.23 5.97
CA VAL A 119 -0.35 19.40 4.76
C VAL A 119 -1.66 19.71 4.06
N ILE A 120 -1.59 20.10 2.78
CA ILE A 120 -2.77 20.34 1.95
C ILE A 120 -3.32 19.00 1.46
N VAL A 121 -4.61 18.76 1.71
CA VAL A 121 -5.36 17.61 1.20
C VAL A 121 -6.48 18.11 0.30
N ILE A 122 -6.58 17.56 -0.91
CA ILE A 122 -7.61 17.93 -1.88
C ILE A 122 -8.77 16.95 -1.74
N GLU A 123 -9.98 17.47 -1.48
CA GLU A 123 -11.18 16.66 -1.28
C GLU A 123 -11.99 16.48 -2.58
N PRO A 124 -12.67 15.33 -2.78
CA PRO A 124 -12.66 14.15 -1.91
C PRO A 124 -11.33 13.40 -1.95
N ALA A 125 -10.84 12.97 -0.78
CA ALA A 125 -9.54 12.33 -0.62
C ALA A 125 -9.68 10.82 -0.39
N TYR A 126 -8.58 10.10 -0.59
CA TYR A 126 -8.42 8.72 -0.13
C TYR A 126 -8.31 8.70 1.40
N ASP A 127 -9.22 7.99 2.07
CA ASP A 127 -9.33 7.84 3.52
C ASP A 127 -8.72 6.54 4.07
#